data_AF-A0AAN6I6S7-F1
#
_entry.id   AF-A0AAN6I6S7-F1
#
_cell.length_a   1.000
_cell.length_b   1.000
_cell.length_c   1.000
_cell.angle_alpha   90.00
_cell.angle_beta   90.00
_cell.angle_gamma   90.00
#
_symmetry.space_group_name_H-M   'P 1'
#
loop_
_entity.id
_entity.type
_entity.pdbx_description
1 polymer ?
#
loop_
_entity_poly.entity_id
_entity_poly.type
_entity_poly.pdbx_seq_one_letter_code
_entity_poly.pdbx_strand_id
1 'polypeptide(L)'
;MLSLSEPKVTFLAPKSTSVSSSVQPMVPKLDSVLGNKVPSDSLFSKSAFSKFLLNKHCLENLEFYQSLQLFIENHNTDSNVWKILYEEYFENNASSEINLPGDLKAGLSGSTIPDIGLLQRFLSITKHYLHDSYQEFTRQVIENMFVTVESSSEEDDTLERDEASERAPGKTHRNQSFSSISSAKNGSGSSWAKWGKKLRWRRSSSVSD
;
A
#
# COMPACT_ATOMS: atom_id res chain seq x y z
N MET A 1 31.28 -12.97 -80.15
CA MET A 1 30.40 -14.05 -79.65
C MET A 1 29.78 -13.56 -78.35
N LEU A 2 28.47 -13.32 -78.35
CA LEU A 2 27.68 -12.95 -77.18
C LEU A 2 27.23 -14.23 -76.47
N SER A 3 27.35 -14.29 -75.14
CA SER A 3 26.71 -15.33 -74.32
C SER A 3 26.04 -14.64 -73.13
N LEU A 4 24.70 -14.75 -73.08
CA LEU A 4 23.84 -14.40 -71.96
C LEU A 4 23.77 -15.57 -70.96
N SER A 5 23.75 -15.27 -69.66
CA SER A 5 23.08 -16.10 -68.65
C SER A 5 22.70 -15.30 -67.40
N GLU A 6 21.39 -15.02 -67.30
CA GLU A 6 20.42 -14.88 -66.18
C GLU A 6 20.79 -14.34 -64.78
N PRO A 7 19.91 -13.51 -64.15
CA PRO A 7 19.99 -13.13 -62.73
C PRO A 7 19.21 -14.08 -61.79
N LYS A 8 19.83 -14.41 -60.65
CA LYS A 8 19.22 -15.19 -59.56
C LYS A 8 18.43 -14.28 -58.61
N VAL A 9 17.10 -14.34 -58.68
CA VAL A 9 16.19 -13.70 -57.73
C VAL A 9 16.20 -14.50 -56.42
N THR A 10 16.60 -13.87 -55.32
CA THR A 10 16.48 -14.46 -53.97
C THR A 10 15.30 -13.81 -53.26
N PHE A 11 14.28 -14.62 -53.00
CA PHE A 11 13.09 -14.24 -52.23
C PHE A 11 13.48 -14.01 -50.76
N LEU A 12 13.29 -12.79 -50.25
CA LEU A 12 13.36 -12.50 -48.82
C LEU A 12 12.01 -12.83 -48.19
N ALA A 13 11.95 -13.89 -47.39
CA ALA A 13 10.82 -14.11 -46.48
C ALA A 13 10.88 -13.08 -45.34
N PRO A 14 9.75 -12.44 -44.97
CA PRO A 14 9.72 -11.56 -43.81
C PRO A 14 9.81 -12.40 -42.53
N LYS A 15 10.80 -12.08 -41.68
CA LYS A 15 10.84 -12.55 -40.28
C LYS A 15 9.63 -11.99 -39.54
N SER A 16 8.63 -12.84 -39.32
CA SER A 16 7.62 -12.64 -38.30
C SER A 16 8.31 -12.50 -36.95
N THR A 17 8.37 -11.26 -36.46
CA THR A 17 8.89 -10.95 -35.13
C THR A 17 7.69 -10.89 -34.20
N SER A 18 7.26 -12.04 -33.67
CA SER A 18 6.29 -12.08 -32.58
C SER A 18 6.99 -11.76 -31.26
N VAL A 19 7.11 -10.47 -30.95
CA VAL A 19 7.52 -10.03 -29.61
C VAL A 19 6.25 -9.86 -28.77
N SER A 20 5.72 -10.98 -28.26
CA SER A 20 4.86 -10.93 -27.07
C SER A 20 5.78 -10.96 -25.86
N SER A 21 6.43 -9.83 -25.56
CA SER A 21 7.14 -9.66 -24.30
C SER A 21 6.13 -9.28 -23.24
N SER A 22 5.60 -10.27 -22.50
CA SER A 22 4.82 -9.99 -21.29
C SER A 22 5.71 -9.21 -20.31
N VAL A 23 5.48 -7.91 -20.18
CA VAL A 23 6.18 -7.08 -19.19
C VAL A 23 5.62 -7.46 -17.82
N GLN A 24 6.29 -8.38 -17.13
CA GLN A 24 5.97 -8.70 -15.73
C GLN A 24 6.13 -7.41 -14.90
N PRO A 25 5.11 -6.97 -14.13
CA PRO A 25 5.21 -5.77 -13.34
C PRO A 25 6.31 -5.92 -12.29
N MET A 26 7.25 -4.96 -12.24
CA MET A 26 8.35 -5.00 -11.27
C MET A 26 7.81 -4.70 -9.86
N VAL A 27 7.72 -5.73 -9.03
CA VAL A 27 7.26 -5.62 -7.64
C VAL A 27 8.37 -5.00 -6.77
N PRO A 28 8.11 -3.89 -6.06
CA PRO A 28 9.11 -3.29 -5.18
C PRO A 28 9.36 -4.17 -3.94
N LYS A 29 10.51 -3.98 -3.29
CA LYS A 29 10.79 -4.63 -2.00
C LYS A 29 9.97 -3.96 -0.88
N LEU A 30 9.57 -4.73 0.13
CA LEU A 30 8.84 -4.22 1.30
C LEU A 30 9.56 -3.02 1.94
N ASP A 31 10.88 -3.10 2.15
CA ASP A 31 11.64 -2.00 2.76
C ASP A 31 11.55 -0.69 1.97
N SER A 32 11.46 -0.76 0.63
CA SER A 32 11.23 0.41 -0.21
C SER A 32 9.85 1.00 0.01
N VAL A 33 8.83 0.16 0.16
CA VAL A 33 7.45 0.59 0.46
C VAL A 33 7.38 1.22 1.85
N LEU A 34 7.89 0.55 2.88
CA LEU A 34 7.89 1.04 4.26
C LEU A 34 8.64 2.37 4.39
N GLY A 35 9.76 2.51 3.68
CA GLY A 35 10.60 3.70 3.64
C GLY A 35 10.13 4.83 2.72
N ASN A 36 8.89 4.78 2.19
CA ASN A 36 8.36 5.79 1.26
C ASN A 36 9.22 6.03 0.01
N LYS A 37 9.97 5.00 -0.45
CA LYS A 37 10.81 5.07 -1.65
C LYS A 37 10.03 4.74 -2.93
N VAL A 38 8.77 4.32 -2.79
CA VAL A 38 7.86 4.02 -3.90
C VAL A 38 6.94 5.22 -4.11
N PRO A 39 6.76 5.71 -5.35
CA PRO A 39 5.84 6.80 -5.67
C PRO A 39 4.42 6.57 -5.16
N SER A 40 3.73 7.65 -4.77
CA SER A 40 2.41 7.57 -4.13
C SER A 40 1.28 7.15 -5.09
N ASP A 41 1.47 7.33 -6.38
CA ASP A 41 0.58 6.93 -7.48
C ASP A 41 0.77 5.47 -7.89
N SER A 42 1.82 4.81 -7.41
CA SER A 42 2.03 3.37 -7.64
C SER A 42 0.95 2.52 -6.96
N LEU A 43 0.53 1.46 -7.65
CA LEU A 43 -0.32 0.40 -7.08
C LEU A 43 0.34 -0.31 -5.88
N PHE A 44 1.68 -0.29 -5.81
CA PHE A 44 2.46 -0.87 -4.71
C PHE A 44 2.92 0.18 -3.69
N SER A 45 2.35 1.39 -3.74
CA SER A 45 2.67 2.47 -2.81
C SER A 45 2.36 2.07 -1.36
N LYS A 46 3.01 2.77 -0.42
CA LYS A 46 2.74 2.57 1.01
C LYS A 46 1.28 2.85 1.37
N SER A 47 0.66 3.84 0.74
CA SER A 47 -0.76 4.17 0.97
C SER A 47 -1.68 3.05 0.49
N ALA A 48 -1.38 2.42 -0.66
CA ALA A 48 -2.11 1.25 -1.14
C ALA A 48 -1.93 0.06 -0.19
N PHE A 49 -0.70 -0.22 0.26
CA PHE A 49 -0.44 -1.28 1.22
C PHE A 49 -1.12 -1.04 2.58
N SER A 50 -1.10 0.19 3.11
CA SER A 50 -1.84 0.54 4.33
C SER A 50 -3.35 0.30 4.19
N LYS A 51 -3.94 0.62 3.03
CA LYS A 51 -5.36 0.33 2.77
C LYS A 51 -5.63 -1.17 2.73
N PHE A 52 -4.74 -1.94 2.13
CA PHE A 52 -4.82 -3.41 2.15
C PHE A 52 -4.81 -3.94 3.59
N LEU A 53 -3.86 -3.51 4.42
CA LEU A 53 -3.78 -3.94 5.83
C LEU A 53 -5.03 -3.53 6.62
N LEU A 54 -5.58 -2.34 6.37
CA LEU A 54 -6.83 -1.90 6.98
C LEU A 54 -7.99 -2.85 6.62
N ASN A 55 -8.11 -3.21 5.35
CA ASN A 55 -9.16 -4.14 4.87
C ASN A 55 -8.96 -5.57 5.40
N LYS A 56 -7.72 -5.95 5.71
CA LYS A 56 -7.38 -7.23 6.34
C LYS A 56 -7.42 -7.19 7.86
N HIS A 57 -7.82 -6.06 8.46
CA HIS A 57 -7.86 -5.84 9.90
C HIS A 57 -6.51 -6.11 10.60
N CYS A 58 -5.40 -5.77 9.95
CA CYS A 58 -4.04 -5.98 10.46
C CYS A 58 -3.14 -4.73 10.33
N LEU A 59 -3.75 -3.55 10.23
CA LEU A 59 -3.07 -2.25 10.07
C LEU A 59 -2.18 -1.92 11.28
N GLU A 60 -2.58 -2.36 12.47
CA GLU A 60 -1.85 -2.16 13.72
C GLU A 60 -0.40 -2.65 13.64
N ASN A 61 -0.12 -3.71 12.87
CA ASN A 61 1.25 -4.18 12.62
C ASN A 61 2.14 -3.09 11.99
N LEU A 62 1.60 -2.34 11.03
CA LEU A 62 2.34 -1.27 10.36
C LEU A 62 2.51 -0.06 11.26
N GLU A 63 1.46 0.28 12.02
CA GLU A 63 1.48 1.41 12.95
C GLU A 63 2.46 1.16 14.10
N PHE A 64 2.45 -0.05 14.67
CA PHE A 64 3.40 -0.49 15.69
C PHE A 64 4.83 -0.45 15.18
N TYR A 65 5.11 -1.08 14.04
CA TYR A 65 6.47 -1.11 13.46
C TYR A 65 7.05 0.31 13.33
N GLN A 66 6.27 1.26 12.80
CA GLN A 66 6.72 2.65 12.65
C GLN A 66 6.89 3.35 13.99
N SER A 67 5.96 3.16 14.92
CA SER A 67 5.99 3.82 16.22
C SER A 67 7.17 3.34 17.06
N LEU A 68 7.42 2.03 17.05
CA LEU A 68 8.54 1.42 17.75
C LEU A 68 9.88 1.80 17.11
N GLN A 69 9.97 1.81 15.78
CA GLN A 69 11.17 2.27 15.10
C GLN A 69 11.49 3.73 15.47
N LEU A 70 10.48 4.62 15.43
CA LEU A 70 10.65 6.02 15.81
C LEU A 70 11.07 6.19 17.28
N PHE A 71 10.51 5.36 18.17
CA PHE A 71 10.88 5.35 19.58
C PHE A 71 12.34 4.95 19.77
N ILE A 72 12.77 3.85 19.16
CA ILE A 72 14.15 3.37 19.24
C ILE A 72 15.14 4.42 18.73
N GLU A 73 14.82 5.09 17.62
CA GLU A 73 15.72 6.06 16.99
C GLU A 73 15.81 7.39 17.75
N ASN A 74 14.71 7.87 18.35
CA ASN A 74 14.64 9.26 18.83
C ASN A 74 14.20 9.42 20.29
N HIS A 75 13.65 8.38 20.93
CA HIS A 75 12.99 8.47 22.25
C HIS A 75 13.26 7.29 23.16
N ASN A 76 14.33 6.52 22.93
CA ASN A 76 14.60 5.27 23.64
C ASN A 76 14.85 5.41 25.16
N THR A 77 14.87 6.63 25.68
CA THR A 77 14.97 6.96 27.12
C THR A 77 13.72 7.68 27.66
N ASP A 78 12.72 7.96 26.82
CA ASP A 78 11.50 8.69 27.21
C ASP A 78 10.42 7.73 27.74
N SER A 79 10.33 7.63 29.06
CA SER A 79 9.36 6.76 29.73
C SER A 79 7.91 7.13 29.44
N ASN A 80 7.60 8.40 29.14
CA ASN A 80 6.22 8.79 28.82
C ASN A 80 5.83 8.27 27.44
N VAL A 81 6.75 8.37 26.47
CA VAL A 81 6.53 7.82 25.12
C VAL A 81 6.43 6.29 25.17
N TRP A 82 7.28 5.63 25.95
CA TRP A 82 7.18 4.19 26.17
C TRP A 82 5.83 3.79 26.77
N LYS A 83 5.37 4.49 27.81
CA LYS A 83 4.08 4.22 28.45
C LYS A 83 2.93 4.30 27.45
N ILE A 84 2.94 5.29 26.57
CA ILE A 84 1.94 5.43 25.51
C ILE A 84 1.98 4.23 24.54
N LEU A 85 3.17 3.79 24.13
CA LEU A 85 3.31 2.59 23.27
C LEU A 85 2.83 1.33 23.98
N TYR A 86 3.19 1.18 25.25
CA TYR A 86 2.79 0.04 26.07
C TYR A 86 1.27 -0.09 26.13
N GLU A 87 0.57 0.97 26.50
CA GLU A 87 -0.90 0.99 26.61
C GLU A 87 -1.61 0.78 25.27
N GLU A 88 -1.01 1.18 24.14
CA GLU A 88 -1.62 1.03 22.82
C GLU A 88 -1.45 -0.37 22.21
N TYR A 89 -0.30 -1.00 22.41
CA TYR A 89 0.10 -2.20 21.66
C TYR A 89 0.38 -3.44 22.51
N PHE A 90 0.60 -3.29 23.82
CA PHE A 90 1.04 -4.38 24.70
C PHE A 90 0.10 -4.67 25.87
N GLU A 91 -0.58 -3.64 26.39
CA GLU A 91 -1.54 -3.78 27.47
C GLU A 91 -2.67 -4.76 27.07
N ASN A 92 -3.14 -5.54 28.04
CA ASN A 92 -4.16 -6.54 27.78
C ASN A 92 -5.45 -5.87 27.30
N ASN A 93 -6.00 -6.35 26.18
CA ASN A 93 -7.18 -5.77 25.53
C ASN A 93 -6.94 -4.36 24.96
N ALA A 94 -5.68 -4.00 24.68
CA ALA A 94 -5.39 -2.77 23.96
C ALA A 94 -6.07 -2.81 22.57
N SER A 95 -6.60 -1.68 22.12
CA SER A 95 -7.35 -1.60 20.85
C SER A 95 -6.50 -1.95 19.62
N SER A 96 -5.19 -1.83 19.75
CA SER A 96 -4.21 -2.13 18.71
C SER A 96 -3.22 -3.20 19.18
N GLU A 97 -3.64 -4.13 20.05
CA GLU A 97 -2.78 -5.15 20.63
C GLU A 97 -2.05 -5.97 19.55
N ILE A 98 -0.72 -6.02 19.62
CA ILE A 98 0.10 -6.78 18.67
C ILE A 98 0.27 -8.20 19.18
N ASN A 99 0.06 -9.16 18.27
CA ASN A 99 0.24 -10.57 18.57
C ASN A 99 1.73 -10.96 18.63
N LEU A 100 2.38 -10.66 19.75
CA LEU A 100 3.76 -11.05 20.04
C LEU A 100 3.80 -12.32 20.90
N PRO A 101 4.88 -13.13 20.81
CA PRO A 101 5.10 -14.28 21.67
C PRO A 101 4.99 -13.93 23.17
N GLY A 102 4.27 -14.76 23.92
CA GLY A 102 3.93 -14.47 25.32
C GLY A 102 5.14 -14.39 26.26
N ASP A 103 6.20 -15.15 25.98
CA ASP A 103 7.47 -15.10 26.70
C ASP A 103 8.19 -13.76 26.54
N LEU A 104 8.05 -13.10 25.38
CA LEU A 104 8.61 -11.77 25.14
C LEU A 104 7.75 -10.66 25.75
N LYS A 105 6.44 -10.90 25.91
CA LYS A 105 5.54 -10.00 26.64
C LYS A 105 5.66 -10.16 28.17
N ALA A 106 6.12 -11.32 28.63
CA ALA A 106 6.26 -11.62 30.05
C ALA A 106 7.21 -10.62 30.73
N GLY A 107 6.71 -9.91 31.74
CA GLY A 107 7.50 -8.93 32.49
C GLY A 107 7.64 -7.55 31.83
N LEU A 108 7.01 -7.32 30.66
CA LEU A 108 6.85 -5.96 30.16
C LEU A 108 5.97 -5.14 31.12
N SER A 109 6.32 -3.86 31.27
CA SER A 109 5.51 -2.91 32.01
C SER A 109 5.59 -1.53 31.37
N GLY A 110 4.51 -0.76 31.44
CA GLY A 110 4.49 0.62 30.94
C GLY A 110 5.39 1.59 31.72
N SER A 111 5.85 1.21 32.91
CA SER A 111 6.75 2.03 33.74
C SER A 111 8.23 1.79 33.46
N THR A 112 8.58 0.69 32.78
CA THR A 112 9.98 0.27 32.58
C THR A 112 10.24 0.05 31.10
N ILE A 113 11.15 0.84 30.54
CA ILE A 113 11.58 0.69 29.14
C ILE A 113 12.39 -0.61 29.01
N PRO A 114 12.03 -1.52 28.08
CA PRO A 114 12.80 -2.73 27.82
C PRO A 114 14.19 -2.46 27.27
N ASP A 115 15.07 -3.45 27.36
CA ASP A 115 16.37 -3.36 26.71
C ASP A 115 16.23 -3.26 25.19
N ILE A 116 17.21 -2.61 24.55
CA ILE A 116 17.21 -2.39 23.11
C ILE A 116 17.17 -3.71 22.32
N GLY A 117 17.75 -4.80 22.85
CA GLY A 117 17.73 -6.10 22.21
C GLY A 117 16.31 -6.65 22.10
N LEU A 118 15.51 -6.53 23.17
CA LEU A 118 14.11 -6.93 23.16
C LEU A 118 13.26 -6.06 22.21
N LEU A 119 13.47 -4.74 22.21
CA LEU A 119 12.79 -3.84 21.27
C LEU A 119 13.10 -4.18 19.80
N GLN A 120 14.35 -4.52 19.48
CA GLN A 120 14.74 -4.96 18.14
C GLN A 120 14.10 -6.31 17.77
N ARG A 121 13.92 -7.22 18.73
CA ARG A 121 13.18 -8.48 18.48
C ARG A 121 11.72 -8.20 18.14
N PHE A 122 11.05 -7.28 18.85
CA PHE A 122 9.68 -6.89 18.50
C PHE A 122 9.59 -6.35 17.08
N LEU A 123 10.50 -5.44 16.68
CA LEU A 123 10.55 -4.95 15.30
C LEU A 123 10.73 -6.08 14.29
N SER A 124 11.62 -7.03 14.56
CA SER A 124 11.88 -8.16 13.66
C SER A 124 10.64 -9.04 13.47
N ILE A 125 9.93 -9.35 14.55
CA ILE A 125 8.71 -10.17 14.50
C ILE A 125 7.61 -9.44 13.72
N THR A 126 7.36 -8.17 14.04
CA THR A 126 6.34 -7.39 13.31
C THR A 126 6.70 -7.19 11.84
N LYS A 127 7.99 -7.02 11.52
CA LYS A 127 8.43 -6.95 10.12
C LYS A 127 8.15 -8.24 9.36
N HIS A 128 8.24 -9.39 10.03
CA HIS A 128 7.86 -10.67 9.45
C HIS A 128 6.35 -10.71 9.12
N TYR A 129 5.48 -10.29 10.04
CA TYR A 129 4.03 -10.20 9.79
C TYR A 129 3.69 -9.26 8.62
N LEU A 130 4.40 -8.13 8.53
CA LEU A 130 4.26 -7.20 7.42
C LEU A 130 4.73 -7.80 6.10
N HIS A 131 5.78 -8.63 6.12
CA HIS A 131 6.27 -9.33 4.94
C HIS A 131 5.24 -10.33 4.41
N ASP A 132 4.65 -11.14 5.29
CA ASP A 132 3.63 -12.12 4.88
C ASP A 132 2.41 -11.40 4.28
N SER A 133 1.94 -10.34 4.96
CA SER A 133 0.87 -9.47 4.43
C SER A 133 1.24 -8.83 3.08
N TYR A 134 2.51 -8.46 2.90
CA TYR A 134 2.98 -7.84 1.66
C TYR A 134 3.03 -8.83 0.48
N GLN A 135 3.38 -10.08 0.73
CA GLN A 135 3.31 -11.13 -0.29
C GLN A 135 1.87 -11.34 -0.77
N GLU A 136 0.90 -11.36 0.14
CA GLU A 136 -0.51 -11.47 -0.25
C GLU A 136 -0.99 -10.23 -1.01
N PHE A 137 -0.65 -9.03 -0.52
CA PHE A 137 -0.96 -7.77 -1.18
C PHE A 137 -0.44 -7.73 -2.62
N THR A 138 0.84 -8.07 -2.82
CA THR A 138 1.46 -8.05 -4.16
C THR A 138 0.81 -9.06 -5.09
N ARG A 139 0.50 -10.28 -4.60
CA ARG A 139 -0.26 -11.28 -5.37
C ARG A 139 -1.60 -10.73 -5.84
N GLN A 140 -2.36 -10.10 -4.93
CA GLN A 140 -3.67 -9.53 -5.25
C GLN A 140 -3.58 -8.39 -6.28
N VAL A 141 -2.60 -7.49 -6.15
CA VAL A 141 -2.41 -6.40 -7.11
C VAL A 141 -2.11 -6.96 -8.50
N ILE A 142 -1.21 -7.93 -8.59
CA ILE A 142 -0.83 -8.57 -9.87
C ILE A 142 -2.03 -9.28 -10.51
N GLU A 143 -2.76 -10.06 -9.73
CA GLU A 143 -3.96 -10.78 -10.20
C GLU A 143 -5.01 -9.80 -10.78
N ASN A 144 -5.29 -8.72 -10.06
CA ASN A 144 -6.22 -7.69 -10.51
C ASN A 144 -5.75 -6.98 -11.80
N MET A 145 -4.43 -6.81 -11.98
CA MET A 145 -3.89 -6.23 -13.21
C MET A 145 -4.15 -7.13 -14.42
N PHE A 146 -4.02 -8.45 -14.29
CA PHE A 146 -4.26 -9.38 -15.40
C PHE A 146 -5.74 -9.55 -15.74
N VAL A 147 -6.62 -9.61 -14.73
CA VAL A 147 -8.07 -9.71 -14.94
C VAL A 147 -8.63 -8.48 -15.67
N THR A 148 -8.09 -7.29 -15.40
CA THR A 148 -8.54 -6.05 -16.07
C THR A 148 -8.15 -6.02 -17.56
N VAL A 149 -7.06 -6.71 -17.93
CA VAL A 149 -6.56 -6.74 -19.33
C VAL A 149 -7.35 -7.73 -20.19
N GLU A 150 -7.78 -8.86 -19.64
CA GLU A 150 -8.60 -9.84 -20.38
C GLU A 150 -10.02 -9.32 -20.66
N SER A 151 -10.58 -8.51 -19.76
CA SER A 151 -11.92 -7.95 -19.94
C SER A 151 -12.00 -6.79 -20.93
N SER A 152 -10.86 -6.24 -21.41
CA SER A 152 -10.85 -5.10 -22.35
C SER A 152 -10.56 -5.49 -23.81
N SER A 153 -10.44 -6.78 -24.13
CA SER A 153 -10.10 -7.26 -25.49
C SER A 153 -11.28 -7.83 -26.28
N GLU A 154 -12.52 -7.69 -25.80
CA GLU A 154 -13.73 -8.22 -26.45
C GLU A 154 -14.63 -7.12 -27.03
N GLU A 155 -14.11 -6.20 -27.83
CA GLU A 155 -14.96 -5.35 -28.70
C GLU A 155 -14.30 -5.13 -30.07
N ASP A 156 -14.68 -5.95 -31.06
CA ASP A 156 -14.78 -5.52 -32.46
C ASP A 156 -15.83 -6.35 -33.23
N ASP A 157 -16.50 -5.64 -34.14
CA ASP A 157 -17.32 -6.08 -35.27
C ASP A 157 -18.84 -6.23 -35.09
N THR A 158 -19.55 -5.10 -35.02
CA THR A 158 -20.79 -4.93 -35.82
C THR A 158 -20.90 -3.51 -36.38
N LEU A 159 -20.77 -3.43 -37.71
CA LEU A 159 -20.93 -2.23 -38.54
C LEU A 159 -22.40 -1.78 -38.71
N GLU A 160 -22.56 -0.46 -38.62
CA GLU A 160 -23.53 0.47 -39.23
C GLU A 160 -25.01 0.10 -39.46
N ARG A 161 -25.88 0.96 -38.92
CA ARG A 161 -27.10 1.40 -39.64
C ARG A 161 -27.50 2.82 -39.24
N ASP A 162 -27.44 3.72 -40.21
CA ASP A 162 -28.06 5.05 -40.19
C ASP A 162 -29.60 4.94 -40.09
N GLU A 163 -30.23 5.80 -39.29
CA GLU A 163 -31.18 6.83 -39.77
C GLU A 163 -31.77 7.68 -38.61
N ALA A 164 -32.05 8.93 -38.95
CA ALA A 164 -32.36 10.06 -38.09
C ALA A 164 -33.75 10.04 -37.42
N SER A 165 -33.88 10.64 -36.24
CA SER A 165 -35.07 11.46 -35.88
C SER A 165 -34.87 12.32 -34.63
N GLU A 166 -35.38 13.54 -34.70
CA GLU A 166 -35.31 14.61 -33.70
C GLU A 166 -36.11 14.36 -32.41
N ARG A 167 -35.60 14.83 -31.25
CA ARG A 167 -36.24 15.86 -30.38
C ARG A 167 -35.51 16.04 -29.03
N ALA A 168 -35.29 17.30 -28.66
CA ALA A 168 -34.86 17.78 -27.34
C ALA A 168 -36.05 17.91 -26.34
N PRO A 169 -35.89 18.46 -25.12
CA PRO A 169 -34.83 18.33 -24.11
C PRO A 169 -35.40 18.00 -22.70
N GLY A 170 -34.53 17.64 -21.75
CA GLY A 170 -34.76 17.92 -20.33
C GLY A 170 -34.32 16.81 -19.37
N LYS A 171 -33.27 17.09 -18.59
CA LYS A 171 -33.36 17.31 -17.13
C LYS A 171 -31.97 17.42 -16.52
N THR A 172 -31.81 18.54 -15.85
CA THR A 172 -30.78 18.94 -14.90
C THR A 172 -30.35 17.81 -13.95
N HIS A 173 -29.08 17.40 -14.03
CA HIS A 173 -28.42 16.71 -12.93
C HIS A 173 -27.53 17.69 -12.17
N ARG A 174 -27.83 17.77 -10.87
CA ARG A 174 -27.27 18.65 -9.86
C ARG A 174 -25.88 18.15 -9.45
N ASN A 175 -24.84 18.88 -9.84
CA ASN A 175 -23.48 18.67 -9.37
C ASN A 175 -23.40 18.99 -7.87
N GLN A 176 -23.11 17.98 -7.05
CA GLN A 176 -22.65 18.21 -5.68
C GLN A 176 -21.13 18.26 -5.70
N SER A 177 -20.61 19.48 -5.76
CA SER A 177 -19.20 19.77 -5.47
C SER A 177 -18.98 19.60 -3.97
N PHE A 178 -18.14 18.63 -3.59
CA PHE A 178 -17.59 18.56 -2.24
C PHE A 178 -16.54 19.65 -2.09
N SER A 179 -16.71 20.48 -1.07
CA SER A 179 -15.82 21.58 -0.73
C SER A 179 -14.43 21.09 -0.33
N SER A 180 -13.43 21.74 -0.91
CA SER A 180 -12.01 21.59 -0.62
C SER A 180 -11.73 21.82 0.87
N ILE A 181 -11.15 20.82 1.54
CA ILE A 181 -10.59 20.98 2.87
C ILE A 181 -9.40 21.94 2.78
N SER A 182 -9.47 22.96 3.63
CA SER A 182 -8.54 24.06 3.77
C SER A 182 -7.15 23.60 4.21
N SER A 183 -6.16 24.27 3.62
CA SER A 183 -4.73 24.19 3.93
C SER A 183 -4.46 24.53 5.40
N ALA A 184 -3.94 23.55 6.15
CA ALA A 184 -3.39 23.79 7.49
C ALA A 184 -1.89 24.11 7.40
N LYS A 185 -1.53 25.27 7.97
CA LYS A 185 -0.20 25.85 8.11
C LYS A 185 0.86 24.84 8.57
N ASN A 186 2.03 24.92 7.91
CA ASN A 186 3.27 24.27 8.32
C ASN A 186 3.75 24.80 9.68
N GLY A 187 3.41 24.09 10.74
CA GLY A 187 4.10 24.15 12.03
C GLY A 187 4.94 22.88 12.19
N SER A 188 6.23 23.05 12.44
CA SER A 188 7.14 21.97 12.84
C SER A 188 6.74 21.47 14.24
N GLY A 189 5.69 20.65 14.31
CA GLY A 189 5.32 19.91 15.49
C GLY A 189 6.11 18.60 15.54
N SER A 190 6.69 18.27 16.70
CA SER A 190 7.30 16.97 16.98
C SER A 190 6.39 15.86 16.45
N SER A 191 6.97 14.88 15.73
CA SER A 191 6.23 13.75 15.15
C SER A 191 5.32 13.12 16.23
N TRP A 192 5.80 13.02 17.46
CA TRP A 192 5.03 12.52 18.61
C TRP A 192 3.84 13.38 19.02
N ALA A 193 3.84 14.70 18.81
CA ALA A 193 2.66 15.52 19.05
C ALA A 193 1.55 15.24 18.02
N LYS A 194 1.91 14.86 16.78
CA LYS A 194 0.95 14.41 15.76
C LYS A 194 0.47 12.98 16.04
N TRP A 195 1.38 12.09 16.43
CA TRP A 195 1.06 10.71 16.81
C TRP A 195 0.20 10.63 18.08
N GLY A 196 0.53 11.39 19.13
CA GLY A 196 -0.29 11.49 20.34
C GLY A 196 -1.71 11.97 20.05
N LYS A 197 -1.89 12.89 19.09
CA LYS A 197 -3.23 13.26 18.61
C LYS A 197 -3.93 12.11 17.90
N LYS A 198 -3.22 11.36 17.03
CA LYS A 198 -3.76 10.19 16.32
C LYS A 198 -4.20 9.08 17.29
N LEU A 199 -3.38 8.77 18.29
CA LEU A 199 -3.69 7.80 19.35
C LEU A 199 -4.87 8.27 20.22
N ARG A 200 -4.94 9.58 20.52
CA ARG A 200 -6.06 10.14 21.28
C ARG A 200 -7.41 9.99 20.58
N TRP A 201 -7.46 10.10 19.24
CA TRP A 201 -8.70 9.86 18.48
C TRP A 201 -9.16 8.40 18.59
N ARG A 202 -8.24 7.42 18.53
CA ARG A 202 -8.58 5.99 18.66
C ARG A 202 -9.17 5.65 20.03
N ARG A 203 -8.63 6.23 21.12
CA ARG A 203 -9.18 6.04 22.48
C ARG A 203 -10.53 6.72 22.72
N SER A 204 -10.83 7.81 22.02
CA SER A 204 -12.14 8.46 22.13
C SER A 204 -13.25 7.72 21.37
N SER A 205 -12.91 6.89 20.38
CA SER A 205 -13.88 6.07 19.64
C SER A 205 -14.22 4.73 20.29
N SER A 206 -13.49 4.29 21.32
CA SER A 206 -13.72 3.03 22.04
C SER A 206 -14.57 3.17 23.30
N VAL A 207 -15.17 4.35 23.55
CA VAL A 207 -16.17 4.55 24.60
C VAL A 207 -17.51 4.84 23.91
N SER A 208 -18.27 3.79 23.66
CA SER A 208 -19.70 3.87 23.34
C SER A 208 -20.34 2.61 23.92
N ASP A 209 -21.02 2.83 25.05
CA ASP A 209 -21.89 1.96 25.86
C ASP A 209 -21.32 0.68 26.49
#